data_AF-A0A941PFT8-F1
#
_entry.id   AF-A0A941PFT8-F1
#
_cell.length_a   1.000
_cell.length_b   1.000
_cell.length_c   1.000
_cell.angle_alpha   90.00
_cell.angle_beta   90.00
_cell.angle_gamma   90.00
#
_symmetry.space_group_name_H-M   'P 1'
#
loop_
_entity.id
_entity.type
_entity.pdbx_description
1 polymer ?
#
loop_
_entity_poly.entity_id
_entity_poly.type
_entity_poly.pdbx_seq_one_letter_code
_entity_poly.pdbx_strand_id
1 'polypeptide(L)' 'RRKQYVRPGGIHTNTIEAFWANVQREVRGTHVHVSTKYFQNYLSEVEYRHNFRHAPHLMFEALVLSFAAPRAKEALSP' A
#
# COMPACT_ATOMS: atom_id res chain seq x y z
N ARG A 1 0.58 36.35 11.17
CA ARG A 1 -0.36 35.38 10.53
C ARG A 1 -0.24 34.05 11.27
N ARG A 2 -1.32 33.53 11.89
CA ARG A 2 -1.32 32.22 12.57
C ARG A 2 -1.25 31.13 11.48
N LYS A 3 -0.20 30.29 11.47
CA LYS A 3 -0.10 29.17 10.53
C LYS A 3 -1.21 28.16 10.86
N GLN A 4 -2.16 27.99 9.95
CA GLN A 4 -3.22 27.00 10.07
C GLN A 4 -2.70 25.67 9.53
N TYR A 5 -2.55 24.68 10.42
CA TYR A 5 -2.00 23.36 10.07
C TYR A 5 -3.05 22.42 9.43
N VAL A 6 -4.33 22.58 9.80
CA VAL A 6 -5.44 21.75 9.29
C VAL A 6 -6.63 22.66 8.95
N ARG A 7 -7.23 22.45 7.78
CA ARG A 7 -8.48 23.13 7.39
C ARG A 7 -9.64 22.57 8.21
N PRO A 8 -10.63 23.39 8.62
CA PRO A 8 -11.84 22.89 9.25
C PRO A 8 -12.55 21.94 8.27
N GLY A 9 -13.00 20.78 8.75
CA GLY A 9 -13.59 19.73 7.91
C GLY A 9 -12.70 18.51 7.66
N GLY A 10 -11.49 18.46 8.23
CA GLY A 10 -10.65 17.24 8.22
C GLY A 10 -10.11 16.82 6.86
N ILE A 11 -10.30 17.64 5.82
CA ILE A 11 -9.81 17.36 4.47
C ILE A 11 -8.31 17.66 4.45
N HIS A 12 -7.51 16.61 4.30
CA HIS A 12 -6.06 16.70 4.18
C HIS A 12 -5.48 15.57 3.32
N THR A 13 -4.30 15.79 2.76
CA THR A 13 -3.56 14.83 1.94
C THR A 13 -2.57 13.98 2.75
N ASN A 14 -2.47 14.19 4.07
CA ASN A 14 -1.49 13.52 4.93
C ASN A 14 -1.45 11.99 4.77
N THR A 15 -2.61 11.35 4.58
CA THR A 15 -2.71 9.89 4.39
C THR A 15 -2.03 9.44 3.09
N ILE A 16 -2.32 10.10 1.97
CA ILE A 16 -1.75 9.73 0.67
C ILE A 16 -0.27 10.13 0.58
N GLU A 17 0.13 11.23 1.22
CA GLU A 17 1.55 11.63 1.32
C GLU A 17 2.36 10.61 2.14
N ALA A 18 1.80 10.13 3.26
CA ALA A 18 2.44 9.10 4.07
C ALA A 18 2.59 7.78 3.31
N PHE A 19 1.60 7.41 2.49
CA PHE A 19 1.69 6.24 1.60
C PHE A 19 2.87 6.37 0.63
N TRP A 20 2.98 7.49 -0.09
CA TRP A 20 4.09 7.71 -1.03
C TRP A 20 5.46 7.80 -0.35
N ALA A 21 5.51 8.32 0.87
CA ALA A 21 6.74 8.30 1.66
C ALA A 21 7.21 6.86 1.95
N ASN A 22 6.30 5.91 2.14
CA ASN A 22 6.67 4.50 2.32
C ASN A 22 7.19 3.87 1.02
N VAL A 23 6.53 4.10 -0.11
CA VAL A 23 7.00 3.65 -1.43
C VAL A 23 8.44 4.11 -1.68
N GLN A 24 8.72 5.39 -1.45
CA GLN A 24 10.06 5.95 -1.67
C GLN A 24 11.13 5.33 -0.75
N ARG A 25 10.80 5.04 0.52
CA ARG A 25 11.73 4.39 1.45
C ARG A 25 12.09 2.98 1.00
N GLU A 26 11.13 2.23 0.50
CA GLU A 26 11.38 0.86 0.05
C GLU A 26 12.17 0.79 -1.25
N VAL A 27 11.91 1.71 -2.18
CA VAL A 27 12.70 1.83 -3.42
C VAL A 27 14.15 2.21 -3.10
N ARG A 28 14.38 3.01 -2.06
CA ARG A 28 15.74 3.42 -1.64
C ARG A 28 16.45 2.43 -0.72
N GLY A 29 15.69 1.60 0.00
CA GLY A 29 16.22 0.73 1.06
C GLY A 29 16.09 -0.75 0.73
N THR A 30 14.85 -1.26 0.75
CA THR A 30 14.56 -2.70 0.62
C THR A 30 14.96 -3.24 -0.76
N HIS A 31 14.72 -2.48 -1.81
CA HIS A 31 14.99 -2.91 -3.19
C HIS A 31 16.34 -2.39 -3.66
N VAL A 32 17.32 -3.29 -3.81
CA VAL A 32 18.65 -2.94 -4.37
C VAL A 32 18.56 -2.54 -5.84
N HIS A 33 17.66 -3.19 -6.59
CA HIS A 33 17.35 -2.86 -7.99
C HIS A 33 15.85 -2.87 -8.23
N VAL A 34 15.32 -1.76 -8.72
CA VAL A 34 13.92 -1.64 -9.15
C VAL A 34 13.87 -1.59 -10.67
N SER A 35 13.13 -2.50 -11.28
CA SER A 35 12.84 -2.48 -12.71
C SER A 35 11.44 -1.96 -12.95
N THR A 36 11.27 -1.11 -13.97
CA THR A 36 9.96 -0.63 -14.43
C THR A 36 9.02 -1.78 -14.80
N LYS A 37 9.56 -2.91 -15.28
CA LYS A 37 8.81 -4.12 -15.64
C LYS A 37 7.98 -4.67 -14.47
N TYR A 38 8.49 -4.56 -13.25
CA TYR A 38 7.84 -5.12 -12.04
C TYR A 38 7.31 -4.03 -11.10
N PHE A 39 7.21 -2.79 -11.57
CA PHE A 39 6.80 -1.66 -10.73
C PHE A 39 5.44 -1.88 -10.04
N GLN A 40 4.49 -2.49 -10.75
CA GLN A 40 3.19 -2.83 -10.19
C GLN A 40 3.30 -3.79 -9.00
N ASN A 41 4.19 -4.77 -9.06
CA ASN A 41 4.38 -5.72 -7.96
C ASN A 41 4.92 -5.03 -6.71
N TYR A 42 5.88 -4.11 -6.87
CA TYR A 42 6.40 -3.31 -5.73
C TYR A 42 5.33 -2.42 -5.12
N LEU A 43 4.48 -1.81 -5.96
CA LEU A 43 3.37 -0.98 -5.48
C LEU A 43 2.33 -1.81 -4.72
N SER A 44 1.99 -3.01 -5.22
CA SER A 44 1.11 -3.95 -4.50
C SER A 44 1.73 -4.43 -3.19
N GLU A 45 3.05 -4.60 -3.17
CA GLU A 45 3.93 -4.68 -1.98
C GLU A 45 3.48 -3.73 -0.85
N VAL A 46 3.64 -2.45 -1.18
CA VAL A 46 3.41 -1.33 -0.27
C VAL A 46 1.93 -1.20 0.08
N GLU A 47 1.04 -1.38 -0.90
CA GLU A 47 -0.41 -1.34 -0.71
C GLU A 47 -0.86 -2.38 0.31
N TYR A 48 -0.42 -3.62 0.13
CA TYR A 48 -0.73 -4.72 1.02
C TYR A 48 -0.27 -4.40 2.46
N ARG A 49 0.98 -3.98 2.63
CA ARG A 49 1.50 -3.58 3.95
C ARG A 49 0.78 -2.36 4.53
N HIS A 50 0.44 -1.37 3.72
CA HIS A 50 -0.26 -0.18 4.18
C HIS A 50 -1.67 -0.52 4.68
N ASN A 51 -2.40 -1.39 3.99
CA ASN A 51 -3.75 -1.80 4.38
C ASN A 51 -3.76 -2.60 5.69
N PHE A 52 -2.74 -3.43 5.92
CA PHE A 52 -2.60 -4.21 7.15
C PHE A 52 -1.83 -3.51 8.28
N ARG A 53 -1.46 -2.23 8.14
CA ARG A 53 -0.59 -1.51 9.09
C ARG A 53 -1.06 -1.51 10.55
N HIS A 54 -2.36 -1.68 10.79
CA HIS A 54 -2.96 -1.73 12.13
C HIS A 54 -3.12 -3.16 12.67
N ALA A 55 -2.92 -4.18 11.82
CA ALA A 55 -3.01 -5.59 12.17
C ALA A 55 -1.93 -6.42 11.42
N PRO A 56 -0.64 -6.12 11.61
CA PRO A 56 0.45 -6.78 10.85
C PRO A 56 0.53 -8.28 11.12
N HIS A 57 0.09 -8.74 12.30
CA HIS A 57 0.06 -10.15 12.66
C HIS A 57 -0.89 -10.99 11.79
N LEU A 58 -1.89 -10.37 11.16
CA LEU A 58 -2.84 -11.05 10.26
C LEU A 58 -2.35 -11.17 8.83
N MET A 59 -1.28 -10.46 8.45
CA MET A 59 -0.81 -10.43 7.06
C MET A 59 -0.47 -11.83 6.55
N PHE A 60 0.34 -12.58 7.28
CA PHE A 60 0.76 -13.91 6.81
C PHE A 60 -0.45 -14.84 6.60
N GLU A 61 -1.35 -14.88 7.57
CA GLU A 61 -2.57 -15.70 7.50
C GLU A 61 -3.46 -15.27 6.32
N ALA A 62 -3.71 -13.98 6.16
CA ALA A 62 -4.50 -13.44 5.05
C ALA A 62 -3.87 -13.77 3.68
N LEU A 63 -2.54 -13.70 3.58
CA LEU A 63 -1.82 -14.07 2.36
C LEU A 63 -1.98 -15.57 2.04
N VAL A 64 -1.82 -16.44 3.03
CA VAL A 64 -1.99 -17.89 2.86
C VAL A 64 -3.42 -18.23 2.40
N LEU A 65 -4.42 -17.63 3.04
CA LEU A 65 -5.83 -17.81 2.68
C LEU A 65 -6.14 -17.35 1.25
N SER A 66 -5.47 -16.30 0.76
CA SER A 66 -5.67 -15.79 -0.60
C SER A 66 -5.32 -16.81 -1.70
N PHE A 67 -4.45 -17.79 -1.41
CA PHE A 67 -4.14 -18.87 -2.35
C PHE A 67 -5.22 -19.95 -2.42
N ALA A 68 -5.98 -20.13 -1.34
CA ALA A 68 -7.07 -21.09 -1.28
C ALA A 68 -8.37 -20.54 -1.90
N ALA A 69 -8.53 -19.22 -1.93
CA ALA A 69 -9.64 -18.57 -2.60
C ALA A 69 -9.48 -18.66 -4.14
N PRO A 70 -10.50 -19.09 -4.89
CA PRO A 70 -10.46 -19.00 -6.36
C PRO A 70 -10.24 -17.53 -6.74
N ARG A 71 -9.19 -17.26 -7.53
CA ARG A 71 -8.86 -15.89 -7.96
C ARG A 71 -10.08 -15.31 -8.67
N ALA A 72 -10.65 -14.24 -8.11
CA ALA A 72 -11.80 -13.51 -8.66
C ALA A 72 -11.61 -12.94 -10.09
N LYS A 73 -10.47 -13.21 -10.75
CA LYS A 73 -10.30 -12.99 -12.19
C LYS A 73 -11.29 -13.81 -13.04
N GLU A 74 -11.90 -14.86 -12.50
CA GLU A 74 -13.02 -15.56 -13.14
C GLU A 74 -14.40 -14.90 -12.90
N ALA A 75 -14.54 -14.07 -11.86
CA ALA A 75 -15.82 -13.45 -11.49
C ALA A 75 -16.08 -12.08 -12.15
N LEU A 76 -15.09 -11.55 -12.89
CA LEU A 76 -15.15 -10.24 -13.54
C LEU A 76 -14.66 -10.29 -15.00
N SER A 77 -14.99 -11.37 -15.72
CA SER A 77 -15.08 -11.34 -17.19
C SER A 77 -16.55 -11.11 -17.56
N PRO A 78 -16.86 -10.25 -18.54
CA PRO A 78 -18.21 -10.16 -19.10
C PRO A 78 -18.63 -11.47 -19.79
#